data_AF-F4LSC0-F1
#
_entry.id   AF-F4LSC0-F1
#
_cell.length_a   1.000
_cell.length_b   1.000
_cell.length_c   1.000
_cell.angle_alpha   90.00
_cell.angle_beta   90.00
_cell.angle_gamma   90.00
#
_symmetry.space_group_name_H-M   'P 1'
#
loop_
_entity.id
_entity.type
_entity.pdbx_description
1 polymer ?
#
loop_
_entity_poly.entity_id
_entity_poly.type
_entity_poly.pdbx_seq_one_letter_code
_entity_poly.pdbx_strand_id
1 'polypeptide(L)'
;MAKKKKKQSKASKLGKRSKKKGYDGEKEVADLLQKYGIQAERVPLSGALKSKKYSCDVYIPEIDKRVEVKRRKSGLKTIQKWLEEDENSNYVFFREDYGEWVVIMPAVEFVELVRPEG
;
A
#
# COMPACT_ATOMS: atom_id res chain seq x y z
N MET A 1 -29.17 -30.42 17.92
CA MET A 1 -28.53 -29.50 18.88
C MET A 1 -28.14 -28.20 18.19
N ALA A 2 -28.77 -27.07 18.53
CA ALA A 2 -28.46 -25.78 17.91
C ALA A 2 -27.16 -25.19 18.53
N LYS A 3 -26.12 -25.00 17.72
CA LYS A 3 -24.90 -24.28 18.15
C LYS A 3 -25.29 -22.83 18.52
N LYS A 4 -25.29 -22.49 19.81
CA LYS A 4 -25.38 -21.10 20.30
C LYS A 4 -24.28 -20.28 19.62
N LYS A 5 -24.65 -19.36 18.72
CA LYS A 5 -23.71 -18.38 18.13
C LYS A 5 -23.11 -17.54 19.27
N LYS A 6 -21.86 -17.80 19.65
CA LYS A 6 -21.13 -16.95 20.61
C LYS A 6 -21.09 -15.52 20.07
N LYS A 7 -21.63 -14.57 20.85
CA LYS A 7 -21.63 -13.14 20.51
C LYS A 7 -20.17 -12.67 20.40
N GLN A 8 -19.77 -12.14 19.24
CA GLN A 8 -18.38 -11.71 19.01
C GLN A 8 -17.98 -10.58 19.97
N SER A 9 -16.81 -10.71 20.61
CA SER A 9 -16.24 -9.68 21.48
C SER A 9 -15.88 -8.41 20.70
N LYS A 10 -15.79 -7.27 21.39
CA LYS A 10 -15.34 -6.00 20.80
C LYS A 10 -13.96 -6.14 20.15
N ALA A 11 -13.03 -6.84 20.80
CA ALA A 11 -11.70 -7.15 20.26
C ALA A 11 -11.77 -7.96 18.96
N SER A 12 -12.63 -8.99 18.89
CA SER A 12 -12.83 -9.79 17.67
C SER A 12 -13.36 -8.93 16.52
N LYS A 13 -14.34 -8.04 16.79
CA LYS A 13 -14.87 -7.11 15.79
C LYS A 13 -13.80 -6.13 15.29
N LEU A 14 -12.99 -5.58 16.19
CA LEU A 14 -11.89 -4.67 15.85
C LEU A 14 -10.82 -5.38 15.00
N GLY A 15 -10.43 -6.60 15.37
CA GLY A 15 -9.49 -7.41 14.60
C GLY A 15 -9.98 -7.68 13.17
N LYS A 16 -11.27 -8.03 13.00
CA LYS A 16 -11.89 -8.21 11.68
C LYS A 16 -11.89 -6.92 10.86
N ARG A 17 -12.21 -5.78 11.48
CA ARG A 17 -12.18 -4.47 10.82
C ARG A 17 -10.77 -4.09 10.39
N SER A 18 -9.77 -4.34 11.23
CA SER A 18 -8.36 -4.08 10.89
C SER A 18 -7.89 -4.92 9.71
N LYS A 19 -8.20 -6.22 9.72
CA LYS A 19 -7.90 -7.14 8.61
C LYS A 19 -8.59 -6.70 7.31
N LYS A 20 -9.87 -6.35 7.39
CA LYS A 20 -10.62 -5.82 6.24
C LYS A 20 -9.99 -4.53 5.71
N LYS A 21 -9.60 -3.59 6.57
CA LYS A 21 -8.95 -2.35 6.18
C LYS A 21 -7.62 -2.57 5.44
N GLY A 22 -6.81 -3.52 5.90
CA GLY A 22 -5.58 -3.92 5.21
C GLY A 22 -5.91 -4.48 3.82
N TYR A 23 -6.83 -5.45 3.78
CA TYR A 23 -7.29 -6.06 2.54
C TYR A 23 -7.80 -5.01 1.53
N ASP A 24 -8.68 -4.11 1.97
CA ASP A 24 -9.25 -3.07 1.12
C ASP A 24 -8.15 -2.14 0.58
N GLY A 25 -7.15 -1.75 1.40
CA GLY A 25 -6.04 -0.91 0.95
C GLY A 25 -5.13 -1.58 -0.10
N GLU A 26 -4.76 -2.84 0.12
CA GLU A 26 -3.96 -3.61 -0.85
C GLU A 26 -4.73 -3.83 -2.16
N LYS A 27 -6.05 -4.00 -2.09
CA LYS A 27 -6.92 -4.13 -3.27
C LYS A 27 -7.03 -2.80 -4.02
N GLU A 28 -7.24 -1.69 -3.31
CA GLU A 28 -7.28 -0.33 -3.88
C GLU A 28 -6.00 -0.05 -4.71
N VAL A 29 -4.81 -0.43 -4.21
CA VAL A 29 -3.55 -0.26 -4.94
C VAL A 29 -3.45 -1.16 -6.16
N ALA A 30 -3.78 -2.46 -6.04
CA ALA A 30 -3.73 -3.37 -7.19
C ALA A 30 -4.71 -2.96 -8.30
N ASP A 31 -5.95 -2.60 -7.93
CA ASP A 31 -6.97 -2.11 -8.87
C ASP A 31 -6.52 -0.81 -9.54
N LEU A 32 -5.87 0.11 -8.80
CA LEU A 32 -5.34 1.36 -9.35
C LEU A 32 -4.32 1.06 -10.44
N LEU A 33 -3.33 0.21 -10.17
CA LEU A 33 -2.29 -0.13 -11.16
C LEU A 33 -2.88 -0.80 -12.40
N GLN A 34 -3.78 -1.77 -12.20
CA GLN A 34 -4.47 -2.47 -13.28
C GLN A 34 -5.32 -1.54 -14.15
N LYS A 35 -5.98 -0.54 -13.53
CA LYS A 35 -6.77 0.47 -14.25
C LYS A 35 -5.93 1.22 -15.28
N TYR A 36 -4.63 1.41 -15.02
CA TYR A 36 -3.70 2.07 -15.93
C TYR A 36 -2.87 1.09 -16.77
N GLY A 37 -3.27 -0.18 -16.83
CA GLY A 37 -2.64 -1.18 -17.68
C GLY A 37 -1.38 -1.82 -17.09
N ILE A 38 -1.02 -1.51 -15.83
CA ILE A 38 0.12 -2.14 -15.16
C ILE A 38 -0.35 -3.44 -14.52
N GLN A 39 0.27 -4.56 -14.88
CA GLN A 39 -0.02 -5.84 -14.21
C GLN A 39 0.43 -5.78 -12.76
N ALA A 40 -0.53 -5.91 -11.84
CA ALA A 40 -0.25 -5.94 -10.40
C ALA A 40 -1.18 -6.94 -9.70
N GLU A 41 -0.63 -7.70 -8.76
CA GLU A 41 -1.38 -8.69 -7.99
C GLU A 41 -1.18 -8.53 -6.49
N ARG A 42 -2.25 -8.72 -5.73
CA ARG A 42 -2.17 -8.86 -4.27
C ARG A 42 -1.52 -10.19 -3.92
N VAL A 43 -0.61 -10.17 -2.96
CA VAL A 43 0.05 -11.39 -2.49
C VAL A 43 -0.74 -11.99 -1.34
N PRO A 44 -1.29 -13.23 -1.48
CA PRO A 44 -2.04 -13.86 -0.41
C PRO A 44 -1.12 -14.22 0.76
N LEU A 45 -1.65 -14.14 1.98
CA LEU A 45 -0.91 -14.46 3.21
C LEU A 45 0.36 -13.62 3.40
N SER A 46 0.38 -12.39 2.85
CA SER A 46 1.50 -11.46 3.00
C SER A 46 1.87 -11.29 4.49
N GLY A 47 3.15 -11.50 4.81
CA GLY A 47 3.68 -11.43 6.17
C GLY A 47 3.35 -12.60 7.12
N ALA A 48 2.41 -13.49 6.77
CA ALA A 48 2.13 -14.70 7.54
C ALA A 48 3.04 -15.88 7.14
N LEU A 49 3.47 -15.92 5.89
CA LEU A 49 4.43 -16.89 5.37
C LEU A 49 5.83 -16.28 5.34
N LYS A 50 6.79 -16.91 6.05
CA LYS A 50 8.22 -16.51 6.04
C LYS A 50 8.94 -16.91 4.75
N SER A 51 8.44 -16.48 3.59
CA SER A 51 9.13 -16.70 2.31
C SER A 51 9.21 -15.40 1.53
N LYS A 52 10.30 -15.20 0.77
CA LYS A 52 10.49 -14.00 -0.07
C LYS A 52 9.36 -13.79 -1.09
N LYS A 53 8.71 -14.86 -1.55
CA LYS A 53 7.58 -14.77 -2.49
C LYS A 53 6.35 -14.11 -1.84
N TYR A 54 6.15 -14.32 -0.54
CA TYR A 54 4.97 -13.86 0.21
C TYR A 54 5.28 -12.71 1.20
N SER A 55 6.39 -11.98 1.02
CA SER A 55 6.84 -10.96 1.98
C SER A 55 6.42 -9.53 1.67
N CYS A 56 5.56 -9.30 0.68
CA CYS A 56 5.05 -7.98 0.31
C CYS A 56 3.53 -8.03 0.11
N ASP A 57 2.91 -6.85 0.01
CA ASP A 57 1.45 -6.74 -0.09
C ASP A 57 0.95 -6.82 -1.54
N VAL A 58 1.64 -6.12 -2.45
CA VAL A 58 1.36 -6.12 -3.88
C VAL A 58 2.64 -6.39 -4.65
N TYR A 59 2.55 -7.14 -5.74
CA TYR A 59 3.66 -7.45 -6.64
C TYR A 59 3.36 -6.94 -8.05
N ILE A 60 4.35 -6.32 -8.69
CA ILE A 60 4.30 -5.81 -10.06
C ILE A 60 5.28 -6.67 -10.88
N PRO A 61 4.79 -7.70 -11.60
CA PRO A 61 5.67 -8.68 -12.27
C PRO A 61 6.53 -8.07 -13.38
N GLU A 62 5.97 -7.14 -14.16
CA GLU A 62 6.62 -6.56 -15.35
C GLU A 62 7.96 -5.89 -15.05
N ILE A 63 8.09 -5.29 -13.86
CA ILE A 63 9.31 -4.61 -13.39
C ILE A 63 9.96 -5.30 -12.19
N ASP A 64 9.50 -6.51 -11.85
CA ASP A 64 9.90 -7.29 -10.67
C ASP A 64 9.96 -6.46 -9.37
N LYS A 65 8.93 -5.64 -9.12
CA LYS A 65 8.87 -4.79 -7.92
C LYS A 65 7.81 -5.25 -6.93
N ARG A 66 8.12 -5.03 -5.65
CA ARG A 66 7.30 -5.39 -4.49
C ARG A 66 6.87 -4.12 -3.78
N VAL A 67 5.59 -4.03 -3.46
CA VAL A 67 4.96 -2.84 -2.87
C VAL A 67 4.40 -3.22 -1.50
N GLU A 68 4.71 -2.38 -0.51
CA GLU A 68 4.13 -2.43 0.83
C GLU A 68 3.01 -1.38 0.94
N VAL A 69 1.84 -1.74 1.46
CA VAL A 69 0.67 -0.86 1.48
C VAL A 69 0.33 -0.45 2.92
N LYS A 70 0.39 0.86 3.19
CA LYS A 70 0.09 1.43 4.52
C LYS A 70 -1.10 2.37 4.49
N ARG A 71 -2.28 1.87 4.88
CA ARG A 71 -3.45 2.71 5.14
C ARG A 71 -3.55 3.11 6.62
N ARG A 72 -3.34 4.38 6.94
CA ARG A 72 -3.39 4.94 8.32
C ARG A 72 -4.26 6.20 8.38
N LYS A 73 -4.79 6.51 9.58
CA LYS A 73 -5.56 7.76 9.82
C LYS A 73 -4.64 8.95 10.05
N SER A 74 -3.46 8.69 10.63
CA SER A 74 -2.45 9.67 11.01
C SER A 74 -1.06 9.03 10.99
N GLY A 75 -0.01 9.85 11.07
CA GLY A 75 1.39 9.40 11.07
C GLY A 75 2.16 9.79 9.81
N LEU A 76 1.48 10.02 8.69
CA LEU A 76 2.08 10.46 7.42
C LEU A 76 1.60 11.86 6.98
N LYS A 77 1.01 12.62 7.90
CA LYS A 77 0.52 13.98 7.61
C LYS A 77 1.63 14.95 7.23
N THR A 78 2.81 14.79 7.83
CA THR A 78 3.98 15.61 7.48
C THR A 78 4.37 15.43 6.03
N ILE A 79 4.36 14.18 5.54
CA ILE A 79 4.66 13.87 4.14
C ILE A 79 3.64 14.50 3.19
N GLN A 80 2.35 14.43 3.54
CA GLN A 80 1.29 15.07 2.76
C GLN A 80 1.47 16.59 2.73
N LYS A 81 1.79 17.19 3.88
CA LYS A 81 2.07 18.62 3.97
C LYS A 81 3.24 19.03 3.07
N TRP A 82 4.34 18.28 3.05
CA TRP A 82 5.49 18.58 2.19
C TRP A 82 5.14 18.54 0.70
N LEU A 83 4.28 17.60 0.26
CA LEU A 83 3.79 17.55 -1.11
C LEU A 83 2.86 18.73 -1.47
N GLU A 84 2.18 19.30 -0.48
CA GLU A 84 1.21 20.40 -0.65
C GLU A 84 1.82 21.78 -0.33
N GLU A 85 3.12 21.85 -0.01
CA GLU A 85 3.77 23.07 0.47
C GLU A 85 4.01 24.10 -0.64
N ASP A 86 4.29 23.63 -1.85
CA ASP A 86 4.46 24.45 -3.06
C ASP A 86 3.67 23.85 -4.21
N GLU A 87 2.76 24.64 -4.79
CA GLU A 87 1.89 24.24 -5.89
C GLU A 87 2.65 23.90 -7.18
N ASN A 88 3.91 24.36 -7.31
CA ASN A 88 4.75 24.09 -8.47
C ASN A 88 5.64 22.83 -8.30
N SER A 89 5.60 22.20 -7.13
CA SER A 89 6.43 21.03 -6.82
C SER A 89 5.66 19.72 -7.00
N ASN A 90 6.12 18.84 -7.90
CA ASN A 90 5.50 17.53 -8.11
C ASN A 90 5.99 16.44 -7.13
N TYR A 91 7.20 16.60 -6.59
CA TYR A 91 7.93 15.57 -5.87
C TYR A 91 8.58 16.10 -4.59
N VAL A 92 8.66 15.25 -3.57
CA VAL A 92 9.47 15.52 -2.38
C VAL A 92 10.63 14.54 -2.35
N PHE A 93 11.86 15.07 -2.46
CA PHE A 93 13.07 14.32 -2.17
C PHE A 93 13.42 14.52 -0.69
N PHE A 94 13.40 13.43 0.06
CA PHE A 94 13.68 13.42 1.48
C PHE A 94 14.84 12.48 1.79
N ARG A 95 15.70 12.90 2.72
CA ARG A 95 16.79 12.10 3.22
C ARG A 95 17.08 12.50 4.66
N GLU A 96 17.25 11.51 5.54
CA GLU A 96 17.77 11.74 6.89
C GLU A 96 19.30 11.91 6.84
N ASP A 97 19.88 12.49 7.88
CA ASP A 97 21.33 12.65 7.99
C ASP A 97 22.03 11.29 7.78
N TYR A 98 23.02 11.27 6.87
CA TYR A 98 23.77 10.08 6.47
C TYR A 98 22.95 8.93 5.86
N GLY A 99 21.65 9.11 5.60
CA GLY A 99 20.80 8.14 4.92
C GLY A 99 20.82 8.24 3.39
N GLU A 100 19.97 7.43 2.76
CA GLU A 100 19.73 7.46 1.30
C GLU A 100 18.56 8.38 0.95
N TRP A 101 18.55 8.86 -0.30
CA TRP A 101 17.43 9.64 -0.83
C TRP A 101 16.18 8.78 -1.04
N VAL A 102 15.04 9.32 -0.60
CA VAL A 102 13.70 8.77 -0.81
C VAL A 102 12.89 9.78 -1.60
N VAL A 103 12.24 9.32 -2.66
CA VAL A 103 11.28 10.13 -3.41
C VAL A 103 9.87 9.81 -2.95
N ILE A 104 9.09 10.86 -2.72
CA ILE A 104 7.66 10.79 -2.41
C ILE A 104 6.96 11.49 -3.56
N MET A 105 5.97 10.82 -4.15
CA MET A 105 5.23 11.31 -5.31
C MET A 105 3.76 10.86 -5.24
N PRO A 106 2.84 11.58 -5.91
CA PRO A 106 1.48 11.08 -6.13
C PRO A 106 1.48 9.72 -6.82
N ALA A 107 0.50 8.88 -6.48
CA ALA A 107 0.41 7.53 -7.05
C ALA A 107 0.17 7.52 -8.57
N VAL A 108 -0.45 8.58 -9.12
CA VAL A 108 -0.67 8.71 -10.56
C VAL A 108 0.63 8.99 -11.31
N GLU A 109 1.50 9.86 -10.78
CA GLU A 109 2.84 10.10 -11.32
C GLU A 109 3.67 8.80 -11.34
N PHE A 110 3.60 8.01 -10.26
CA PHE A 110 4.26 6.70 -10.21
C PHE A 110 3.78 5.77 -11.34
N VAL A 111 2.47 5.73 -11.58
CA VAL A 111 1.88 4.93 -12.66
C VAL A 111 2.41 5.37 -14.02
N GLU A 112 2.49 6.67 -14.28
CA GLU A 112 2.99 7.21 -15.54
C GLU A 112 4.47 6.86 -15.76
N LEU A 113 5.29 6.88 -14.71
CA LEU A 113 6.70 6.49 -14.78
C LEU A 113 6.94 5.00 -14.97
N VAL A 114 6.09 4.15 -14.37
CA VAL A 114 6.26 2.68 -14.41
C VAL A 114 5.66 2.06 -15.66
N ARG A 115 4.72 2.76 -16.31
CA ARG A 115 4.06 2.23 -17.51
C ARG A 115 5.11 1.89 -18.57
N PRO A 116 5.16 0.63 -19.04
CA PRO A 116 6.02 0.26 -20.16
C PRO A 116 5.48 0.92 -21.43
N GLU A 117 6.15 2.00 -21.86
CA GLU A 117 5.94 2.79 -23.07
C GLU A 117 4.58 3.49 -23.23
N GLY A 118 4.64 4.84 -23.25
CA GLY A 118 4.18 5.57 -24.42
C GLY A 118 5.35 5.72 -25.39
#